data_AF-A0A527ZDZ8-F1
#
_entry.id   AF-A0A527ZDZ8-F1
#
_cell.length_a   1.000
_cell.length_b   1.000
_cell.length_c   1.000
_cell.angle_alpha   90.00
_cell.angle_beta   90.00
_cell.angle_gamma   90.00
#
_symmetry.space_group_name_H-M   'P 1'
#
loop_
_entity.id
_entity.type
_entity.pdbx_description
1 polymer ?
#
loop_
_entity_poly.entity_id
_entity_poly.type
_entity_poly.pdbx_seq_one_letter_code
_entity_poly.pdbx_strand_id
1 'polypeptide(L)' 'GRIREATGRKGKALFMPLRLALTGQPSGPELADLLPLLGREGTLARRP' A
#
# COMPACT_ATOMS: atom_id res chain seq x y z
N GLY A 1 14.38 -8.22 3.23
CA GLY A 1 13.40 -7.16 3.53
C GLY A 1 12.32 -7.75 4.41
N ARG A 2 12.20 -7.27 5.66
CA ARG A 2 11.48 -7.95 6.74
C ARG A 2 10.07 -8.43 6.40
N ILE A 3 9.27 -7.62 5.68
CA ILE A 3 7.91 -8.00 5.27
C ILE A 3 7.91 -9.15 4.25
N ARG A 4 8.85 -9.14 3.29
CA ARG A 4 8.99 -10.22 2.31
C ARG A 4 9.39 -11.53 2.97
N GLU A 5 10.27 -11.49 3.96
CA GLU A 5 10.69 -12.67 4.73
C GLU A 5 9.52 -13.24 5.54
N ALA A 6 8.77 -12.39 6.25
CA ALA A 6 7.66 -12.83 7.09
C ALA A 6 6.43 -13.34 6.31
N THR A 7 6.17 -12.80 5.11
CA THR A 7 4.91 -13.06 4.38
C THR A 7 5.10 -13.83 3.07
N GLY A 8 6.34 -13.96 2.58
CA GLY A 8 6.63 -14.48 1.24
C GLY A 8 6.17 -13.58 0.08
N ARG A 9 5.48 -12.46 0.36
CA ARG A 9 4.92 -11.56 -0.67
C ARG A 9 5.98 -10.60 -1.18
N LYS A 10 5.94 -10.33 -2.50
CA LYS A 10 6.83 -9.38 -3.19
C LYS A 10 6.15 -8.75 -4.40
N GLY A 11 6.66 -7.60 -4.84
CA GLY A 11 6.17 -6.90 -6.04
C GLY A 11 4.64 -6.72 -6.01
N LYS A 12 3.97 -7.09 -7.10
CA LYS A 12 2.52 -6.95 -7.26
C LYS A 12 1.73 -7.63 -6.14
N ALA A 13 2.14 -8.82 -5.69
CA ALA A 13 1.42 -9.56 -4.64
C ALA A 13 1.48 -8.87 -3.26
N LEU A 14 2.47 -8.01 -3.03
CA LEU A 14 2.57 -7.20 -1.82
C LEU A 14 1.86 -5.85 -1.97
N PHE A 15 2.08 -5.15 -3.09
CA PHE A 15 1.66 -3.76 -3.24
C PHE A 15 0.27 -3.57 -3.87
N MET A 16 -0.21 -4.49 -4.71
CA MET A 16 -1.55 -4.35 -5.32
C MET A 16 -2.67 -4.37 -4.29
N PRO A 17 -2.73 -5.31 -3.33
CA PRO A 17 -3.77 -5.29 -2.29
C PRO A 17 -3.71 -4.01 -1.45
N LEU A 18 -2.50 -3.54 -1.12
CA LEU A 18 -2.31 -2.30 -0.36
C LEU A 18 -2.78 -1.07 -1.14
N ARG A 19 -2.47 -1.00 -2.44
CA ARG A 19 -2.97 0.08 -3.32
C ARG A 19 -4.49 0.12 -3.31
N LEU A 20 -5.15 -1.02 -3.54
CA LEU A 20 -6.61 -1.08 -3.55
C LEU A 20 -7.20 -0.64 -2.21
N ALA A 21 -6.64 -1.07 -1.09
CA ALA A 21 -7.09 -0.65 0.24
C ALA A 21 -6.93 0.85 0.49
N LEU A 22 -5.86 1.47 -0.03
CA LEU A 22 -5.56 2.88 0.23
C LEU A 22 -6.21 3.85 -0.77
N THR A 23 -6.38 3.44 -2.03
CA THR A 23 -6.80 4.34 -3.11
C THR A 23 -8.10 3.91 -3.80
N GLY A 24 -8.51 2.64 -3.65
CA GLY A 24 -9.61 2.06 -4.43
C GLY A 24 -9.34 1.94 -5.93
N GLN A 25 -8.11 2.22 -6.39
CA GLN A 25 -7.74 2.26 -7.81
C GLN A 25 -6.68 1.19 -8.12
N PRO A 26 -6.86 0.35 -9.15
CA PRO A 26 -5.91 -0.71 -9.48
C PRO A 26 -4.62 -0.20 -10.15
N SER A 27 -4.59 1.06 -10.60
CA SER A 27 -3.46 1.69 -11.28
C SER A 27 -3.29 3.16 -10.81
N GLY A 28 -2.26 3.84 -11.31
CA GLY A 28 -1.97 5.25 -11.03
C GLY A 28 -0.51 5.49 -10.62
N PRO A 29 -0.21 6.66 -10.03
CA PRO A 29 1.13 7.04 -9.57
C PRO A 29 1.71 6.02 -8.57
N GLU A 30 3.02 6.04 -8.39
CA GLU A 30 3.71 5.14 -7.46
C GLU A 30 3.16 5.28 -6.04
N LEU A 31 2.98 4.14 -5.35
CA LEU A 31 2.39 4.15 -4.01
C LEU A 31 3.27 4.92 -3.01
N ALA A 32 4.58 4.90 -3.21
CA ALA A 32 5.54 5.64 -2.40
C ALA A 32 5.32 7.16 -2.46
N ASP A 33 4.87 7.69 -3.60
CA ASP A 33 4.60 9.12 -3.78
C ASP A 33 3.25 9.52 -3.18
N LEU A 34 2.30 8.59 -3.14
CA LEU A 34 0.96 8.82 -2.58
C LEU A 34 0.95 8.80 -1.04
N LEU A 35 1.77 7.97 -0.41
CA LEU A 35 1.77 7.80 1.05
C LEU A 35 2.04 9.11 1.83
N PRO A 36 3.01 9.97 1.44
CA PRO A 36 3.21 11.26 2.07
C PRO A 36 1.99 12.18 1.99
N LEU A 37 1.24 12.13 0.88
CA LEU A 37 0.05 12.96 0.68
C LEU A 37 -1.14 12.49 1.53
N LEU A 38 -1.28 11.18 1.73
CA LEU A 38 -2.28 10.61 2.63
C LEU A 38 -1.93 10.84 4.11
N GLY A 39 -0.64 10.88 4.42
CA GLY A 39 -0.15 10.94 5.79
C GLY A 39 -0.51 9.69 6.60
N ARG A 40 0.01 9.64 7.83
CA ARG A 40 -0.21 8.51 8.73
C ARG A 40 -1.69 8.36 9.09
N GLU A 41 -2.35 9.45 9.48
CA GLU A 41 -3.75 9.44 9.91
C GLU A 41 -4.68 9.02 8.76
N GLY A 42 -4.50 9.58 7.56
CA GLY A 42 -5.29 9.17 6.40
C GLY A 42 -5.07 7.70 6.01
N THR A 43 -3.84 7.19 6.17
CA THR A 43 -3.56 5.76 5.96
C THR A 43 -4.29 4.89 6.98
N LEU A 44 -4.28 5.27 8.26
CA LEU A 44 -4.92 4.51 9.34
C LEU A 44 -6.44 4.53 9.26
N ALA A 45 -7.04 5.63 8.81
CA ALA A 45 -8.48 5.76 8.63
C ALA A 45 -9.07 4.78 7.61
N ARG A 46 -8.23 4.12 6.79
CA ARG A 46 -8.62 3.14 5.77
C ARG A 46 -8.37 1.69 6.19
N ARG A 47 -7.91 1.47 7.42
CA ARG A 47 -7.79 0.13 7.98
C ARG A 47 -9.21 -0.46 8.12
N PRO A 48 -9.45 -1.72 7.70
CA PRO A 48 -10.71 -2.40 7.93
C PRO A 48 -11.00 -2.58 9.42
#